data_AF-A0A1A9G8U0-F1
#
_entry.id   AF-A0A1A9G8U0-F1
#
_cell.length_a   1.000
_cell.length_b   1.000
_cell.length_c   1.000
_cell.angle_alpha   90.00
_cell.angle_beta   90.00
_cell.angle_gamma   90.00
#
_symmetry.space_group_name_H-M   'P 1'
#
loop_
_entity.id
_entity.type
_entity.pdbx_description
1 polymer ?
#
loop_
_entity_poly.entity_id
_entity_poly.type
_entity_poly.pdbx_seq_one_letter_code
_entity_poly.pdbx_strand_id
1 'polypeptide(L)'
;MLSGAPSNAMSFEAAGYLVRETHRDDSRAVALALSATGFKVIVEARAVVKALDERLTQPLGGPSGERTLLLAAALRDLLDQSQP
;
A
#
# COMPACT_ATOMS: atom_id res chain seq x y z
N MET A 1 6.01 -0.74 28.19
CA MET A 1 5.40 -1.93 27.55
C MET A 1 4.34 -1.43 26.58
N LEU A 2 4.71 -1.16 25.33
CA LEU A 2 3.75 -0.85 24.26
C LEU A 2 3.42 -2.17 23.56
N SER A 3 2.18 -2.63 23.77
CA SER A 3 1.62 -3.81 23.11
C SER A 3 1.69 -3.60 21.60
N GLY A 4 2.52 -4.41 20.92
CA GLY A 4 2.64 -4.36 19.47
C GLY A 4 1.30 -4.73 18.87
N ALA A 5 0.69 -3.79 18.15
CA ALA A 5 -0.37 -4.13 17.20
C ALA A 5 0.15 -5.31 16.34
N PRO A 6 -0.65 -6.35 16.10
CA PRO A 6 -0.21 -7.45 15.26
C PRO A 6 0.32 -6.85 13.96
N SER A 7 1.55 -7.21 13.57
CA SER A 7 2.11 -6.72 12.31
C SER A 7 1.07 -7.00 11.22
N ASN A 8 0.71 -6.00 10.42
CA ASN A 8 -0.35 -6.11 9.40
C ASN A 8 -0.18 -7.37 8.52
N ALA A 9 1.07 -7.79 8.29
CA ALA A 9 1.42 -9.03 7.62
C ALA A 9 0.80 -10.29 8.25
N MET A 10 0.93 -10.47 9.57
CA MET A 10 0.39 -11.64 10.28
C MET A 10 -1.14 -11.68 10.20
N SER A 11 -1.81 -10.53 10.30
CA SER A 11 -3.27 -10.45 10.19
C SER A 11 -3.75 -10.78 8.78
N PHE A 12 -3.06 -10.31 7.73
CA PHE A 12 -3.42 -10.62 6.34
C PHE A 12 -3.10 -12.04 5.94
N GLU A 13 -2.05 -12.64 6.50
CA GLU A 13 -1.73 -14.05 6.34
C GLU A 13 -2.79 -14.93 7.02
N ALA A 14 -3.16 -14.63 8.27
CA ALA A 14 -4.23 -15.33 8.99
C ALA A 14 -5.60 -15.20 8.30
N ALA A 15 -5.85 -14.08 7.62
CA ALA A 15 -7.05 -13.86 6.82
C ALA A 15 -6.98 -14.50 5.41
N GLY A 16 -5.86 -15.12 5.03
CA GLY A 16 -5.69 -15.83 3.76
C GLY A 16 -5.41 -14.96 2.54
N TYR A 17 -5.04 -13.69 2.73
CA TYR A 17 -4.71 -12.76 1.63
C TYR A 17 -3.23 -12.78 1.25
N LEU A 18 -2.37 -13.20 2.16
CA LEU A 18 -0.93 -13.37 1.93
C LEU A 18 -0.53 -14.83 2.09
N VAL A 19 0.52 -15.22 1.36
CA VAL A 19 1.23 -16.49 1.52
C VAL A 19 2.72 -16.20 1.70
N ARG A 20 3.41 -17.10 2.41
CA ARG A 20 4.87 -17.09 2.53
C ARG A 20 5.49 -17.92 1.42
N GLU A 21 6.45 -17.34 0.73
CA GLU A 21 7.25 -18.02 -0.29
C GLU A 21 8.72 -18.03 0.12
N THR A 22 9.40 -19.15 -0.13
CA THR A 22 10.85 -19.24 0.09
C THR A 22 11.56 -18.42 -0.97
N HIS A 23 12.51 -17.57 -0.57
CA HIS A 23 13.25 -16.78 -1.55
C HIS A 23 14.14 -17.70 -2.40
N ARG A 24 14.10 -17.49 -3.73
CA ARG A 24 14.80 -18.36 -4.69
C ARG A 24 16.32 -18.40 -4.48
N ASP A 25 16.89 -17.26 -4.07
CA ASP A 25 18.34 -17.08 -3.93
C ASP A 25 18.84 -17.12 -2.48
N ASP A 26 17.94 -17.21 -1.49
CA ASP A 26 18.30 -17.39 -0.08
C ASP A 26 17.22 -18.20 0.64
N SER A 27 17.50 -19.47 0.90
CA SER A 27 16.55 -20.37 1.56
C SER A 27 16.21 -19.97 3.00
N ARG A 28 16.96 -19.02 3.59
CA ARG A 28 16.68 -18.46 4.93
C ARG A 28 15.78 -17.23 4.85
N ALA A 29 15.58 -16.66 3.66
CA ALA A 29 14.69 -15.53 3.47
C ALA A 29 13.27 -16.01 3.10
N VAL A 30 12.28 -15.34 3.71
CA VAL A 30 10.87 -15.57 3.47
C VAL A 30 10.28 -14.30 2.87
N ALA A 31 9.69 -14.43 1.70
CA ALA A 31 8.94 -13.37 1.04
C ALA A 31 7.44 -13.50 1.32
N LEU A 32 6.73 -12.38 1.34
CA LEU A 32 5.28 -12.35 1.34
C LEU A 32 4.78 -12.13 -0.08
N ALA A 33 3.92 -13.01 -0.56
CA ALA A 33 3.23 -12.88 -1.84
C ALA A 33 1.72 -12.81 -1.61
N LEU A 34 0.99 -12.22 -2.56
CA LEU A 34 -0.46 -12.26 -2.56
C LEU A 34 -0.93 -13.68 -2.84
N SER A 35 -1.88 -14.17 -2.04
CA SER A 35 -2.64 -15.35 -2.43
C SER A 35 -3.53 -15.03 -3.64
N ALA A 36 -4.09 -16.05 -4.29
CA ALA A 36 -5.09 -15.83 -5.35
C ALA A 36 -6.28 -14.99 -4.86
N THR A 37 -6.72 -15.24 -3.61
CA THR A 37 -7.77 -14.45 -2.95
C THR A 37 -7.34 -13.01 -2.69
N GLY A 38 -6.12 -12.82 -2.17
CA GLY A 38 -5.55 -11.49 -1.93
C GLY A 38 -5.42 -10.68 -3.22
N PHE A 39 -4.99 -11.32 -4.30
CA PHE A 39 -4.91 -10.70 -5.62
C PHE A 39 -6.28 -10.21 -6.09
N LYS A 40 -7.31 -11.06 -6.01
CA LYS A 40 -8.68 -10.69 -6.38
C LYS A 40 -9.17 -9.49 -5.58
N VAL A 41 -8.98 -9.50 -4.27
CA VAL A 41 -9.39 -8.38 -3.38
C VAL A 41 -8.67 -7.08 -3.76
N ILE A 42 -7.36 -7.12 -4.04
CA ILE A 42 -6.62 -5.91 -4.42
C ILE A 42 -7.10 -5.35 -5.76
N VAL A 43 -7.44 -6.21 -6.72
CA VAL A 43 -7.99 -5.77 -8.02
C VAL A 43 -9.31 -5.01 -7.81
N GLU A 44 -10.20 -5.53 -6.95
CA GLU A 44 -11.47 -4.88 -6.61
C GLU A 44 -11.25 -3.57 -5.83
N ALA A 45 -10.39 -3.60 -4.80
CA ALA A 45 -10.06 -2.44 -3.98
C ALA A 45 -9.43 -1.31 -4.81
N ARG A 46 -8.65 -1.63 -5.84
CA ARG A 46 -8.03 -0.64 -6.73
C ARG A 46 -9.06 0.27 -7.39
N ALA A 47 -10.24 -0.25 -7.76
CA ALA A 47 -11.30 0.56 -8.34
C ALA A 47 -11.85 1.57 -7.32
N VAL A 48 -12.07 1.13 -6.08
CA VAL A 48 -12.55 1.98 -4.98
C VAL A 48 -11.55 3.09 -4.67
N VAL A 49 -10.26 2.75 -4.55
CA VAL A 49 -9.20 3.72 -4.27
C VAL A 49 -9.08 4.74 -5.40
N LYS A 50 -9.12 4.31 -6.66
CA LYS A 50 -9.08 5.23 -7.81
C LYS A 50 -10.27 6.18 -7.84
N ALA A 51 -11.48 5.69 -7.56
CA ALA A 51 -12.67 6.53 -7.51
C ALA A 51 -12.59 7.56 -6.38
N LEU A 52 -12.04 7.16 -5.23
CA LEU A 52 -11.82 8.07 -4.11
C LEU A 52 -10.76 9.12 -4.45
N ASP A 53 -9.64 8.71 -5.03
CA ASP A 53 -8.55 9.60 -5.45
C ASP A 53 -9.04 10.65 -6.45
N GLU A 54 -9.79 10.21 -7.47
CA GLU A 54 -10.45 11.11 -8.44
C GLU A 54 -11.33 12.14 -7.74
N ARG A 55 -12.22 11.69 -6.85
CA ARG A 55 -13.16 12.57 -6.15
C ARG A 55 -12.45 13.60 -5.27
N LEU A 56 -11.40 13.21 -4.57
CA LEU A 56 -10.68 14.09 -3.64
C LEU A 56 -9.80 15.11 -4.39
N THR A 57 -9.25 14.72 -5.53
CA THR A 57 -8.34 15.57 -6.32
C THR A 57 -9.03 16.36 -7.42
N GLN A 58 -10.31 16.10 -7.70
CA GLN A 58 -11.10 16.80 -8.72
C GLN A 58 -10.98 18.35 -8.62
N PRO A 59 -11.04 18.99 -7.44
CA PRO A 59 -10.89 20.46 -7.33
C PRO A 59 -9.49 20.99 -7.70
N LEU A 60 -8.51 20.10 -7.81
CA LEU A 60 -7.12 20.38 -8.18
C LEU A 60 -6.78 19.93 -9.61
N GLY A 61 -7.79 19.48 -10.38
CA GLY A 61 -7.62 18.98 -11.75
C GLY A 61 -7.50 17.47 -11.85
N GLY A 62 -7.93 16.73 -10.82
CA GLY A 62 -7.90 15.27 -10.78
C GLY A 62 -6.52 14.70 -10.42
N PRO A 63 -6.36 13.37 -10.43
CA PRO A 63 -5.16 12.69 -9.92
C PRO A 63 -3.89 13.05 -10.69
N SER A 64 -4.03 13.40 -11.97
CA SER A 64 -2.93 13.80 -12.86
C SER A 64 -2.89 15.31 -13.12
N GLY A 65 -3.71 16.10 -12.43
CA GLY A 65 -3.72 17.55 -12.55
C GLY A 65 -2.45 18.18 -12.00
N GLU A 66 -1.98 19.26 -12.62
CA GLU A 66 -0.75 19.96 -12.23
C GLU A 66 -0.73 20.33 -10.74
N ARG A 67 -1.85 20.85 -10.21
CA ARG A 67 -1.95 21.24 -8.79
C ARG A 67 -1.91 20.03 -7.85
N THR A 68 -2.46 18.89 -8.25
CA THR A 68 -2.36 17.62 -7.50
C THR A 68 -0.92 17.13 -7.48
N LEU A 69 -0.21 17.19 -8.61
CA LEU A 69 1.19 16.79 -8.71
C LEU A 69 2.10 17.66 -7.85
N LEU A 70 1.88 18.99 -7.83
CA LEU A 70 2.61 19.93 -6.97
C LEU A 70 2.36 19.64 -5.48
N LEU A 71 1.11 19.42 -5.09
CA LEU A 71 0.77 19.05 -3.71
C LEU A 71 1.46 17.73 -3.31
N ALA A 72 1.43 16.72 -4.18
CA ALA A 72 2.06 15.43 -3.91
C ALA A 72 3.59 15.56 -3.79
N ALA A 73 4.23 16.47 -4.52
CA ALA A 73 5.65 16.75 -4.39
C ALA A 73 5.97 17.40 -3.04
N ALA A 74 5.22 18.44 -2.65
CA ALA A 74 5.40 19.10 -1.36
C ALA A 74 5.20 18.14 -0.17
N LEU A 75 4.22 17.24 -0.24
CA LEU A 75 4.01 16.22 0.79
C LEU A 75 5.18 15.22 0.87
N ARG A 76 5.76 14.83 -0.27
CA ARG A 76 6.96 13.97 -0.30
C ARG A 76 8.14 14.65 0.34
N ASP A 77 8.41 15.91 0.01
CA ASP A 77 9.50 16.68 0.61
C ASP A 77 9.39 16.75 2.15
N LEU A 78 8.17 16.92 2.67
CA LEU A 78 7.91 16.94 4.11
C LEU A 78 8.14 15.57 4.78
N LEU A 79 7.77 14.48 4.12
CA LEU A 79 7.95 13.12 4.63
C LEU A 79 9.43 12.72 4.65
N ASP A 80 10.17 13.03 3.58
CA ASP A 80 11.59 12.71 3.48
C ASP A 80 12.42 13.46 4.55
N GLN A 81 12.02 14.69 4.90
CA GLN A 81 12.62 15.45 6.00
C GLN A 81 12.27 14.92 7.39
N SER A 82 11.19 14.15 7.51
CA SER A 82 10.72 13.59 8.78
C SER A 82 11.31 12.21 9.08
N GLN A 83 12.06 11.62 8.14
CA GLN A 83 12.70 10.33 8.29
C GLN A 83 14.14 10.53 8.80
N PRO A 84 14.49 10.02 10.01
CA PRO A 84 15.80 10.22 10.63
C PRO A 84 16.94 9.47 9.92
#